data_AF-A0A1B6BBV8-F1
#
_entry.id   AF-A0A1B6BBV8-F1
#
_cell.length_a   1.000
_cell.length_b   1.000
_cell.length_c   1.000
_cell.angle_alpha   90.00
_cell.angle_beta   90.00
_cell.angle_gamma   90.00
#
_symmetry.space_group_name_H-M   'P 1'
#
loop_
_entity.id
_entity.type
_entity.pdbx_description
1 polymer ?
#
loop_
_entity_poly.entity_id
_entity_poly.type
_entity_poly.pdbx_seq_one_letter_code
_entity_poly.pdbx_strand_id
1 'polypeptide(L)'
;MNFSKKIMSLVLFSSLIFTQFPTYAQTETVKINLPTFPITINALEIDNSRLEYPLIVYNNITYFPMTYEFSKGLGLKLNYTMAEGLTIAYAAANSNAFTVNYLDSAPVSRDTAAQLPSYPIKVNNVIIKNDAEVYPLLNYKGISYFPLTWRFVVEDFGWQYAFDTRKGLNIKVSNVSSTSKQPATFTDTLKSDETIESSPLIVTSDVVLNALDYSVKLPKKFNIYDSLGSDVKSLFVRDQGNSSTCWAFAANTLFELSLATQHHVYLDFSEDHLVLNAPIKVDYDSGGYIGVASAYYNNWIGPIVDPTDTFGDGKVNNNLKPEYVISDFIEIENNLNELKYAIYKYGAAQSSIGYNDEKIYYNQKTYGFYNYNPDSDPTHDIVIVGWDDSYSKDNFNFKPKTDGAFIAQNSWGDNWGEQGIFYVSYEDVHINEKATLITSISKRKENQKQYYYDNTGVTHFEGYSDTYQVTGLNVFKSSLAQKNVSEYLTSIGFYTNSKDVKFMISYANKAVPESTYLELTEIASGTAALPGYHTLTLDKPLKLSPNQAFSIAVTYQNDETIFLVPLESPYPDIEYTITGNLNESYISPDPDYYGFTDIGEERENSNVGIRIITEFK
;
A
#
# COMPACT_ATOMS: atom_id res chain seq x y z
N MET A 1 -88.92 -32.70 0.71
CA MET A 1 -88.25 -33.55 -0.30
C MET A 1 -86.74 -33.34 -0.18
N ASN A 2 -86.03 -34.47 -0.19
CA ASN A 2 -84.59 -34.68 -0.39
C ASN A 2 -83.59 -34.40 0.74
N PHE A 3 -83.04 -35.53 1.19
CA PHE A 3 -81.97 -35.81 2.14
C PHE A 3 -80.59 -35.34 1.66
N SER A 4 -79.73 -34.92 2.61
CA SER A 4 -78.49 -35.66 2.95
C SER A 4 -77.60 -34.92 3.97
N LYS A 5 -77.87 -35.18 5.27
CA LYS A 5 -76.93 -35.70 6.30
C LYS A 5 -75.43 -35.32 6.15
N LYS A 6 -74.80 -34.61 7.11
CA LYS A 6 -73.94 -35.11 8.24
C LYS A 6 -73.00 -33.94 8.65
N ILE A 7 -72.37 -33.79 9.82
CA ILE A 7 -72.31 -34.38 11.17
C ILE A 7 -71.61 -33.32 12.04
N MET A 8 -71.92 -33.32 13.33
CA MET A 8 -71.53 -32.42 14.42
C MET A 8 -70.27 -32.90 15.16
N SER A 9 -69.41 -32.00 15.66
CA SER A 9 -68.50 -32.23 16.82
C SER A 9 -67.88 -30.89 17.26
N LEU A 10 -68.32 -30.26 18.36
CA LEU A 10 -67.96 -30.47 19.77
C LEU A 10 -66.46 -30.26 20.08
N VAL A 11 -66.19 -29.13 20.72
CA VAL A 11 -64.89 -28.63 21.19
C VAL A 11 -64.49 -29.32 22.49
N LEU A 12 -63.27 -29.85 22.55
CA LEU A 12 -62.64 -30.36 23.76
C LEU A 12 -61.22 -29.78 23.86
N PHE A 13 -60.97 -29.06 24.95
CA PHE A 13 -59.68 -28.49 25.32
C PHE A 13 -58.73 -29.64 25.71
N SER A 14 -57.68 -29.88 24.93
CA SER A 14 -56.50 -30.63 25.36
C SER A 14 -55.28 -29.73 25.28
N SER A 15 -54.60 -29.58 26.40
CA SER A 15 -53.30 -28.93 26.51
C SER A 15 -52.24 -29.79 25.80
N LEU A 16 -51.96 -29.47 24.53
CA LEU A 16 -50.75 -29.94 23.86
C LEU A 16 -49.58 -29.03 24.27
N ILE A 17 -48.64 -29.61 25.01
CA ILE A 17 -47.27 -29.13 25.10
C ILE A 17 -46.72 -29.17 23.66
N PHE A 18 -46.62 -28.02 23.00
CA PHE A 18 -45.83 -27.90 21.79
C PHE A 18 -44.37 -28.05 22.20
N THR A 19 -43.80 -29.24 21.99
CA THR A 19 -42.36 -29.33 21.74
C THR A 19 -42.10 -28.52 20.49
N GLN A 20 -41.61 -27.29 20.67
CA GLN A 20 -41.07 -26.51 19.57
C GLN A 20 -39.87 -27.28 19.03
N PHE A 21 -40.05 -27.99 17.92
CA PHE A 21 -38.91 -28.32 17.08
C PHE A 21 -38.40 -26.99 16.53
N PRO A 22 -37.10 -26.67 16.67
CA PRO A 22 -36.55 -25.49 16.04
C PRO A 22 -36.79 -25.59 14.53
N THR A 23 -37.56 -24.65 14.00
CA THR A 23 -37.62 -24.37 12.57
C THR A 23 -36.23 -23.91 12.15
N TYR A 24 -35.47 -24.77 11.49
CA TYR A 24 -34.22 -24.37 10.84
C TYR A 24 -34.55 -23.36 9.74
N ALA A 25 -33.98 -22.16 9.87
CA ALA A 25 -33.98 -21.15 8.81
C ALA A 25 -33.43 -21.76 7.51
N GLN A 26 -33.96 -21.36 6.35
CA GLN A 26 -33.33 -21.68 5.08
C GLN A 26 -31.93 -21.04 5.08
N THR A 27 -30.90 -21.88 5.13
CA THR A 27 -29.50 -21.47 4.99
C THR A 27 -29.26 -20.96 3.58
N GLU A 28 -28.61 -19.81 3.45
CA GLU A 28 -28.23 -19.26 2.15
C GLU A 28 -27.39 -20.25 1.35
N THR A 29 -27.71 -20.42 0.07
CA THR A 29 -27.01 -21.31 -0.86
C THR A 29 -26.04 -20.53 -1.72
N VAL A 30 -24.80 -21.02 -1.82
CA VAL A 30 -23.74 -20.46 -2.69
C VAL A 30 -23.39 -21.43 -3.81
N LYS A 31 -22.99 -20.90 -4.98
CA LYS A 31 -22.53 -21.70 -6.12
C LYS A 31 -21.05 -22.05 -5.96
N ILE A 32 -20.71 -23.31 -6.16
CA ILE A 32 -19.35 -23.84 -6.07
C ILE A 32 -18.94 -24.52 -7.38
N ASN A 33 -17.62 -24.59 -7.62
CA ASN A 33 -17.04 -25.30 -8.76
C ASN A 33 -16.05 -26.37 -8.28
N LEU A 34 -15.65 -27.28 -9.19
CA LEU A 34 -14.49 -28.14 -8.95
C LEU A 34 -13.22 -27.42 -9.43
N PRO A 35 -12.09 -27.59 -8.72
CA PRO A 35 -10.77 -27.19 -9.21
C PRO A 35 -10.50 -27.72 -10.62
N THR A 36 -10.00 -26.86 -11.50
CA THR A 36 -9.60 -27.20 -12.88
C THR A 36 -8.08 -27.35 -13.01
N PHE A 37 -7.39 -27.48 -11.89
CA PHE A 37 -5.93 -27.56 -11.79
C PHE A 37 -5.52 -28.78 -10.95
N PRO A 38 -4.30 -29.32 -11.15
CA PRO A 38 -3.78 -30.40 -10.32
C PRO A 38 -3.67 -29.98 -8.84
N ILE A 39 -3.78 -30.94 -7.93
CA ILE A 39 -3.65 -30.69 -6.49
C ILE A 39 -2.72 -31.74 -5.89
N THR A 40 -1.71 -31.29 -5.17
CA THR A 40 -0.76 -32.13 -4.45
C THR A 40 -0.76 -31.75 -2.97
N ILE A 41 -0.88 -32.73 -2.06
CA ILE A 41 -0.84 -32.52 -0.60
C ILE A 41 0.23 -33.45 -0.01
N ASN A 42 1.24 -32.90 0.67
CA ASN A 42 2.39 -33.64 1.21
C ASN A 42 3.04 -34.56 0.15
N ALA A 43 3.21 -34.03 -1.07
CA ALA A 43 3.69 -34.75 -2.26
C ALA A 43 2.78 -35.88 -2.81
N LEU A 44 1.58 -36.07 -2.25
CA LEU A 44 0.54 -36.95 -2.81
C LEU A 44 -0.34 -36.17 -3.81
N GLU A 45 -0.35 -36.58 -5.07
CA GLU A 45 -1.28 -36.07 -6.07
C GLU A 45 -2.71 -36.57 -5.78
N ILE A 46 -3.66 -35.64 -5.79
CA ILE A 46 -5.05 -35.89 -5.42
C ILE A 46 -5.90 -36.03 -6.68
N ASP A 47 -6.45 -37.22 -6.92
CA ASP A 47 -7.49 -37.42 -7.92
C ASP A 47 -8.83 -36.90 -7.40
N ASN A 48 -9.00 -35.59 -7.52
CA ASN A 48 -10.18 -34.89 -7.01
C ASN A 48 -11.49 -35.38 -7.65
N SER A 49 -11.42 -35.96 -8.86
CA SER A 49 -12.60 -36.45 -9.59
C SER A 49 -13.24 -37.68 -8.95
N ARG A 50 -12.43 -38.50 -8.26
CA ARG A 50 -12.84 -39.76 -7.61
C ARG A 50 -13.05 -39.65 -6.10
N LEU A 51 -12.95 -38.46 -5.50
CA LEU A 51 -13.26 -38.28 -4.08
C LEU A 51 -14.78 -38.26 -3.85
N GLU A 52 -15.29 -38.93 -2.81
CA GLU A 52 -16.71 -38.81 -2.43
C GLU A 52 -17.06 -37.35 -2.10
N TYR A 53 -16.19 -36.69 -1.33
CA TYR A 53 -16.21 -35.26 -1.02
C TYR A 53 -14.98 -34.60 -1.67
N PRO A 54 -15.11 -34.00 -2.85
CA PRO A 54 -13.98 -33.39 -3.56
C PRO A 54 -13.60 -32.07 -2.91
N LEU A 55 -12.39 -31.58 -3.12
CA LEU A 55 -12.08 -30.17 -2.95
C LEU A 55 -12.92 -29.34 -3.91
N ILE A 56 -13.36 -28.17 -3.46
CA ILE A 56 -14.27 -27.28 -4.20
C ILE A 56 -13.66 -25.88 -4.29
N VAL A 57 -14.11 -25.07 -5.23
CA VAL A 57 -13.72 -23.67 -5.39
C VAL A 57 -14.95 -22.78 -5.20
N TYR A 58 -14.82 -21.79 -4.32
CA TYR A 58 -15.79 -20.72 -4.11
C TYR A 58 -15.05 -19.38 -4.07
N ASN A 59 -15.53 -18.38 -4.81
CA ASN A 59 -14.88 -17.08 -4.98
C ASN A 59 -13.36 -17.19 -5.26
N ASN A 60 -12.97 -18.09 -6.17
CA ASN A 60 -11.57 -18.34 -6.55
C ASN A 60 -10.65 -18.88 -5.44
N ILE A 61 -11.18 -19.27 -4.27
CA ILE A 61 -10.44 -19.96 -3.21
C ILE A 61 -10.81 -21.45 -3.19
N THR A 62 -9.80 -22.30 -3.00
CA THR A 62 -10.00 -23.75 -2.84
C THR A 62 -10.39 -24.07 -1.40
N TYR A 63 -11.35 -24.96 -1.21
CA TYR A 63 -11.82 -25.44 0.08
C TYR A 63 -11.57 -26.93 0.17
N PHE A 64 -11.10 -27.39 1.32
CA PHE A 64 -10.96 -28.82 1.60
C PHE A 64 -12.11 -29.33 2.45
N PRO A 65 -12.56 -30.57 2.22
CA PRO A 65 -13.60 -31.18 3.02
C PRO A 65 -13.06 -31.55 4.39
N MET A 66 -13.80 -31.23 5.43
CA MET A 66 -13.47 -31.58 6.81
C MET A 66 -13.86 -33.01 7.16
N THR A 67 -13.52 -33.97 6.29
CA THR A 67 -13.70 -35.40 6.58
C THR A 67 -12.63 -35.87 7.58
N TYR A 68 -12.82 -37.06 8.15
CA TYR A 68 -11.85 -37.65 9.08
C TYR A 68 -10.45 -37.75 8.46
N GLU A 69 -10.33 -38.25 7.22
CA GLU A 69 -9.03 -38.44 6.56
C GLU A 69 -8.33 -37.12 6.23
N PHE A 70 -9.04 -36.14 5.66
CA PHE A 70 -8.48 -34.82 5.38
C PHE A 70 -8.09 -34.10 6.66
N SER A 71 -8.96 -34.08 7.67
CA SER A 71 -8.69 -33.37 8.91
C SER A 71 -7.48 -33.98 9.65
N LYS A 72 -7.45 -35.30 9.79
CA LYS A 72 -6.33 -36.00 10.41
C LYS A 72 -5.03 -35.81 9.63
N GLY A 73 -5.10 -35.95 8.30
CA GLY A 73 -3.97 -35.81 7.39
C GLY A 73 -3.35 -34.42 7.34
N LEU A 74 -4.18 -33.42 7.58
CA LEU A 74 -3.80 -32.02 7.63
C LEU A 74 -3.47 -31.54 9.06
N GLY A 75 -3.43 -32.43 10.06
CA GLY A 75 -3.11 -32.05 11.44
C GLY A 75 -4.20 -31.21 12.12
N LEU A 76 -5.47 -31.50 11.83
CA LEU A 76 -6.63 -30.87 12.44
C LEU A 76 -7.41 -31.86 13.31
N LYS A 77 -7.80 -31.41 14.50
CA LYS A 77 -8.72 -32.10 15.39
C LYS A 77 -10.08 -31.41 15.33
N LEU A 78 -11.09 -32.18 14.97
CA LEU A 78 -12.47 -31.71 14.92
C LEU A 78 -13.25 -32.20 16.13
N ASN A 79 -14.09 -31.33 16.67
CA ASN A 79 -15.11 -31.70 17.64
C ASN A 79 -16.43 -31.04 17.24
N TYR A 80 -17.51 -31.80 17.20
CA TYR A 80 -18.84 -31.27 16.94
C TYR A 80 -19.79 -31.68 18.06
N THR A 81 -20.45 -30.71 18.68
CA THR A 81 -21.52 -30.96 19.64
C THR A 81 -22.74 -30.10 19.31
N MET A 82 -23.94 -30.55 19.68
CA MET A 82 -25.16 -29.76 19.47
C MET A 82 -25.15 -28.41 20.20
N ALA A 83 -24.40 -28.31 21.31
CA ALA A 83 -24.34 -27.10 22.13
C ALA A 83 -23.24 -26.11 21.68
N GLU A 84 -22.09 -26.60 21.24
CA GLU A 84 -20.92 -25.77 20.93
C GLU A 84 -20.67 -25.59 19.42
N GLY A 85 -21.41 -26.31 18.57
CA GLY A 85 -21.21 -26.30 17.12
C GLY A 85 -19.92 -27.00 16.71
N LEU A 86 -19.28 -26.52 15.64
CA LEU A 86 -18.03 -27.07 15.12
C LEU A 86 -16.83 -26.39 15.76
N THR A 87 -15.94 -27.17 16.38
CA THR A 87 -14.64 -26.71 16.87
C THR A 87 -13.53 -27.38 16.08
N ILE A 88 -12.57 -26.57 15.64
CA ILE A 88 -11.42 -26.96 14.84
C ILE A 88 -10.20 -26.49 15.61
N ALA A 89 -9.29 -27.41 15.89
CA ALA A 89 -8.03 -27.08 16.54
C ALA A 89 -6.90 -27.72 15.78
N TYR A 90 -5.77 -27.03 15.67
CA TYR A 90 -4.55 -27.66 15.21
C TYR A 90 -4.14 -28.77 16.20
N ALA A 91 -3.82 -29.94 15.67
CA ALA A 91 -3.28 -31.07 16.39
C ALA A 91 -2.10 -31.59 15.57
N ALA A 92 -0.88 -31.48 16.12
CA ALA A 92 0.37 -31.87 15.47
C ALA A 92 0.17 -33.12 14.60
N ALA A 93 0.43 -32.97 13.29
CA ALA A 93 0.14 -34.02 12.33
C ALA A 93 0.92 -35.29 12.71
N ASN A 94 0.20 -36.41 12.88
CA ASN A 94 0.87 -37.69 13.06
C ASN A 94 1.54 -38.05 11.74
N SER A 95 2.84 -38.34 11.77
CA SER A 95 3.71 -38.64 10.62
C SER A 95 3.37 -39.93 9.86
N ASN A 96 2.13 -40.42 9.94
CA ASN A 96 1.66 -41.47 9.06
C ASN A 96 1.30 -40.84 7.73
N ALA A 97 1.75 -41.47 6.63
CA ALA A 97 1.50 -41.01 5.27
C ALA A 97 0.03 -40.58 5.10
N PHE A 98 -0.18 -39.32 4.68
CA PHE A 98 -1.51 -38.83 4.34
C PHE A 98 -2.12 -39.74 3.28
N THR A 99 -3.31 -40.30 3.55
CA THR A 99 -4.03 -41.16 2.60
C THR A 99 -5.45 -40.64 2.43
N VAL A 100 -5.95 -40.73 1.20
CA VAL A 100 -7.33 -40.40 0.85
C VAL A 100 -7.98 -41.60 0.19
N ASN A 101 -9.27 -41.82 0.46
CA ASN A 101 -10.05 -42.90 -0.15
C ASN A 101 -10.73 -42.40 -1.43
N TYR A 102 -10.62 -43.19 -2.49
CA TYR A 102 -11.24 -42.91 -3.79
C TYR A 102 -12.40 -43.86 -4.05
N LEU A 103 -13.46 -43.34 -4.68
CA LEU A 103 -14.55 -44.14 -5.24
C LEU A 103 -14.02 -44.99 -6.40
N ASP A 104 -14.64 -46.13 -6.67
CA ASP A 104 -14.24 -47.03 -7.79
C ASP A 104 -14.33 -46.34 -9.16
N SER A 105 -15.23 -45.38 -9.31
CA SER A 105 -15.39 -44.55 -10.51
C SER A 105 -15.85 -43.13 -10.17
N ALA A 106 -15.59 -42.18 -11.06
CA ALA A 106 -16.02 -40.79 -10.90
C ALA A 106 -17.56 -40.69 -11.00
N PRO A 107 -18.25 -39.95 -10.11
CA PRO A 107 -19.69 -39.76 -10.18
C PRO A 107 -20.12 -39.07 -11.49
N VAL A 108 -21.24 -39.52 -12.06
CA VAL A 108 -21.81 -38.98 -13.32
C VAL A 108 -22.18 -37.50 -13.23
N SER A 109 -22.53 -37.03 -12.02
CA SER A 109 -22.80 -35.61 -11.75
C SER A 109 -22.48 -35.25 -10.30
N ARG A 110 -22.25 -33.95 -10.05
CA ARG A 110 -21.94 -33.39 -8.73
C ARG A 110 -22.89 -32.21 -8.46
N ASP A 111 -23.31 -32.08 -7.22
CA ASP A 111 -24.04 -30.87 -6.79
C ASP A 111 -23.11 -29.67 -6.87
N THR A 112 -23.59 -28.56 -7.41
CA THR A 112 -22.84 -27.30 -7.60
C THR A 112 -23.25 -26.22 -6.62
N ALA A 113 -24.01 -26.59 -5.59
CA ALA A 113 -24.45 -25.70 -4.53
C ALA A 113 -23.97 -26.19 -3.16
N ALA A 114 -23.47 -25.26 -2.35
CA ALA A 114 -23.17 -25.44 -0.93
C ALA A 114 -24.02 -24.46 -0.10
N GLN A 115 -24.07 -24.66 1.21
CA GLN A 115 -24.84 -23.83 2.13
C GLN A 115 -23.92 -23.17 3.15
N LEU A 116 -24.31 -22.03 3.71
CA LEU A 116 -23.66 -21.51 4.91
C LEU A 116 -24.05 -22.35 6.14
N PRO A 117 -23.10 -22.84 6.94
CA PRO A 117 -23.39 -23.49 8.22
C PRO A 117 -24.19 -22.56 9.13
N SER A 118 -25.29 -23.07 9.70
CA SER A 118 -26.13 -22.34 10.66
C SER A 118 -25.75 -22.59 12.13
N TYR A 119 -24.65 -23.30 12.38
CA TYR A 119 -24.14 -23.62 13.71
C TYR A 119 -22.88 -22.79 14.04
N PRO A 120 -22.60 -22.53 15.34
CA PRO A 120 -21.38 -21.83 15.75
C PRO A 120 -20.12 -22.55 15.28
N ILE A 121 -19.09 -21.79 14.92
CA ILE A 121 -17.79 -22.30 14.50
C ILE A 121 -16.71 -21.69 15.40
N LYS A 122 -15.77 -22.53 15.86
CA LYS A 122 -14.56 -22.10 16.56
C LYS A 122 -13.33 -22.67 15.88
N VAL A 123 -12.31 -21.83 15.68
CA VAL A 123 -10.98 -22.23 15.18
C VAL A 123 -9.95 -21.84 16.24
N ASN A 124 -9.12 -22.76 16.72
CA ASN A 124 -8.13 -22.54 17.77
C ASN A 124 -8.71 -21.82 19.01
N ASN A 125 -9.92 -22.23 19.43
CA ASN A 125 -10.74 -21.63 20.51
C ASN A 125 -11.29 -20.21 20.25
N VAL A 126 -11.08 -19.63 19.07
CA VAL A 126 -11.65 -18.34 18.65
C VAL A 126 -12.97 -18.55 17.94
N ILE A 127 -14.03 -17.81 18.33
CA ILE A 127 -15.34 -17.86 17.67
C ILE A 127 -15.25 -17.14 16.31
N ILE A 128 -15.68 -17.82 15.25
CA ILE A 128 -15.71 -17.29 13.88
C ILE A 128 -17.09 -16.72 13.57
N LYS A 129 -17.14 -15.46 13.14
CA LYS A 129 -18.36 -14.82 12.59
C LYS A 129 -18.49 -15.16 11.11
N ASN A 130 -18.92 -16.39 10.84
CA ASN A 130 -18.83 -16.99 9.51
C ASN A 130 -19.58 -16.20 8.42
N ASP A 131 -20.69 -15.56 8.74
CA ASP A 131 -21.50 -14.74 7.82
C ASP A 131 -20.85 -13.41 7.43
N ALA A 132 -19.84 -12.96 8.17
CA ALA A 132 -19.08 -11.73 7.89
C ALA A 132 -17.75 -12.00 7.15
N GLU A 133 -17.37 -13.27 6.96
CA GLU A 133 -16.14 -13.64 6.28
C GLU A 133 -16.31 -13.57 4.75
N VAL A 134 -15.32 -13.02 4.05
CA VAL A 134 -15.27 -12.99 2.57
C VAL A 134 -15.23 -14.41 1.98
N TYR A 135 -14.60 -15.32 2.72
CA TYR A 135 -14.47 -16.75 2.42
C TYR A 135 -15.03 -17.57 3.59
N PRO A 136 -16.36 -17.65 3.73
CA PRO A 136 -17.00 -18.33 4.85
C PRO A 136 -16.80 -19.84 4.75
N LEU A 137 -16.72 -20.54 5.89
CA LEU A 137 -16.85 -22.00 5.88
C LEU A 137 -18.18 -22.38 5.23
N LEU A 138 -18.15 -23.43 4.42
CA LEU A 138 -19.31 -23.93 3.68
C LEU A 138 -19.78 -25.26 4.25
N ASN A 139 -21.02 -25.63 3.99
CA ASN A 139 -21.56 -26.96 4.19
C ASN A 139 -21.93 -27.54 2.82
N TYR A 140 -21.31 -28.65 2.45
CA TYR A 140 -21.59 -29.37 1.21
C TYR A 140 -21.89 -30.82 1.56
N LYS A 141 -23.11 -31.27 1.23
CA LYS A 141 -23.62 -32.62 1.54
C LYS A 141 -23.49 -33.01 3.02
N GLY A 142 -23.71 -32.05 3.93
CA GLY A 142 -23.62 -32.29 5.36
C GLY A 142 -22.19 -32.25 5.92
N ILE A 143 -21.16 -32.09 5.09
CA ILE A 143 -19.77 -31.94 5.49
C ILE A 143 -19.36 -30.47 5.49
N SER A 144 -18.65 -30.04 6.54
CA SER A 144 -18.06 -28.71 6.59
C SER A 144 -16.87 -28.62 5.64
N TYR A 145 -16.75 -27.50 4.95
CA TYR A 145 -15.71 -27.21 3.98
C TYR A 145 -14.97 -25.97 4.42
N PHE A 146 -13.66 -26.10 4.47
CA PHE A 146 -12.79 -25.14 5.11
C PHE A 146 -11.94 -24.41 4.06
N PRO A 147 -11.92 -23.07 4.05
CA PRO A 147 -11.23 -22.31 3.03
C PRO A 147 -9.71 -22.38 3.18
N LEU A 148 -9.00 -22.52 2.06
CA LEU A 148 -7.54 -22.39 2.02
C LEU A 148 -7.12 -20.91 1.90
N THR A 149 -7.55 -20.07 2.84
CA THR A 149 -7.05 -18.70 2.96
C THR A 149 -5.71 -18.68 3.70
N TRP A 150 -4.90 -17.65 3.48
CA TRP A 150 -3.65 -17.43 4.21
C TRP A 150 -3.81 -17.48 5.73
N ARG A 151 -4.76 -16.70 6.27
CA ARG A 151 -5.13 -16.67 7.70
C ARG A 151 -5.19 -18.06 8.32
N PHE A 152 -6.04 -18.91 7.76
CA PHE A 152 -6.22 -20.22 8.37
C PHE A 152 -5.08 -21.20 8.07
N VAL A 153 -4.60 -21.23 6.83
CA VAL A 153 -3.66 -22.28 6.39
C VAL A 153 -2.27 -22.02 6.93
N VAL A 154 -1.82 -20.76 6.91
CA VAL A 154 -0.47 -20.37 7.31
C VAL A 154 -0.44 -19.94 8.77
N GLU A 155 -1.30 -19.02 9.18
CA GLU A 155 -1.24 -18.44 10.54
C GLU A 155 -1.80 -19.40 11.59
N ASP A 156 -3.02 -19.92 11.37
CA ASP A 156 -3.68 -20.76 12.37
C ASP A 156 -3.18 -22.21 12.38
N PHE A 157 -2.76 -22.76 11.22
CA PHE A 157 -2.40 -24.17 11.09
C PHE A 157 -0.93 -24.42 10.71
N GLY A 158 -0.16 -23.39 10.33
CA GLY A 158 1.27 -23.51 10.04
C GLY A 158 1.62 -24.37 8.83
N TRP A 159 0.71 -24.49 7.86
CA TRP A 159 0.97 -25.18 6.59
C TRP A 159 1.64 -24.23 5.60
N GLN A 160 2.35 -24.80 4.64
CA GLN A 160 2.85 -24.12 3.45
C GLN A 160 1.95 -24.51 2.28
N TYR A 161 1.63 -23.57 1.40
CA TYR A 161 1.04 -23.91 0.11
C TYR A 161 1.49 -22.95 -0.97
N ALA A 162 1.55 -23.44 -2.21
CA ALA A 162 1.94 -22.68 -3.38
C ALA A 162 1.01 -23.05 -4.54
N PHE A 163 0.76 -22.09 -5.44
CA PHE A 163 0.02 -22.35 -6.66
C PHE A 163 0.91 -22.02 -7.87
N ASP A 164 1.09 -22.99 -8.75
CA ASP A 164 1.79 -22.83 -10.03
C ASP A 164 0.81 -23.07 -11.18
N THR A 165 0.86 -22.25 -12.22
CA THR A 165 -0.11 -22.30 -13.33
C THR A 165 -0.04 -23.60 -14.14
N ARG A 166 1.06 -24.36 -14.04
CA ARG A 166 1.27 -25.66 -14.71
C ARG A 166 1.16 -26.85 -13.75
N LYS A 167 1.69 -26.71 -12.53
CA LYS A 167 1.74 -27.78 -11.51
C LYS A 167 0.55 -27.76 -10.54
N GLY A 168 -0.29 -26.73 -10.62
CA GLY A 168 -1.49 -26.57 -9.80
C GLY A 168 -1.18 -26.22 -8.34
N LEU A 169 -2.09 -26.58 -7.45
CA LEU A 169 -2.02 -26.29 -6.02
C LEU A 169 -1.14 -27.33 -5.31
N ASN A 170 -0.10 -26.88 -4.62
CA ASN A 170 0.76 -27.71 -3.76
C ASN A 170 0.57 -27.31 -2.29
N ILE A 171 0.28 -28.26 -1.41
CA ILE A 171 0.12 -28.05 0.03
C ILE A 171 1.11 -28.93 0.76
N LYS A 172 1.82 -28.37 1.74
CA LYS A 172 2.77 -29.07 2.60
C LYS A 172 2.47 -28.75 4.06
N VAL A 173 2.11 -29.77 4.82
CA VAL A 173 1.73 -29.68 6.24
C VAL A 173 2.98 -29.87 7.08
N SER A 174 3.24 -28.94 8.00
CA SER A 174 4.40 -28.97 8.89
C SER A 174 4.16 -29.90 10.09
N ASN A 175 5.16 -30.74 10.45
CA ASN A 175 5.18 -31.49 11.71
C ASN A 175 5.91 -30.67 12.79
N VAL A 176 5.24 -30.30 13.88
CA VAL A 176 5.88 -29.71 15.06
C VAL A 176 6.31 -30.83 16.01
N SER A 177 7.61 -30.99 16.25
CA SER A 177 8.13 -31.82 17.33
C SER A 177 7.92 -31.11 18.68
N SER A 178 7.40 -31.86 19.65
CA SER A 178 7.01 -31.40 20.97
C SER A 178 8.18 -30.85 21.80
N THR A 179 8.07 -29.62 22.31
CA THR A 179 8.50 -29.30 23.69
C THR A 179 7.58 -28.24 24.32
N SER A 180 6.56 -28.71 25.03
CA SER A 180 5.84 -27.91 26.03
C SER A 180 6.69 -27.82 27.30
N LYS A 181 7.05 -26.62 27.75
CA LYS A 181 7.57 -26.40 29.12
C LYS A 181 6.42 -26.03 30.06
N GLN A 182 6.23 -26.84 31.11
CA GLN A 182 5.65 -26.45 32.39
C GLN A 182 6.60 -26.93 33.51
N PRO A 183 6.57 -26.27 34.69
CA PRO A 183 7.77 -25.87 35.42
C PRO A 183 8.20 -26.90 36.47
N ALA A 184 9.50 -27.02 36.68
CA ALA A 184 10.05 -27.63 37.88
C ALA A 184 11.19 -26.77 38.44
N THR A 185 11.01 -26.40 39.70
CA THR A 185 11.98 -25.86 40.64
C THR A 185 13.23 -26.74 40.73
N PHE A 186 14.43 -26.16 40.75
CA PHE A 186 15.39 -26.26 41.87
C PHE A 186 16.62 -25.37 41.62
N THR A 187 17.26 -25.06 42.74
CA THR A 187 18.28 -24.06 43.02
C THR A 187 19.67 -24.33 42.44
N ASP A 188 20.35 -23.21 42.21
CA ASP A 188 21.73 -22.90 42.63
C ASP A 188 22.72 -22.58 41.51
N THR A 189 23.48 -21.53 41.82
CA THR A 189 24.46 -20.73 41.09
C THR A 189 25.21 -21.37 39.92
N LEU A 190 25.37 -20.60 38.83
CA LEU A 190 26.67 -20.04 38.38
C LEU A 190 26.45 -19.04 37.22
N LYS A 191 27.18 -17.92 37.28
CA LYS A 191 27.18 -16.81 36.31
C LYS A 191 27.83 -17.22 34.98
N SER A 192 27.19 -16.89 33.85
CA SER A 192 27.77 -16.13 32.73
C SER A 192 26.86 -16.16 31.49
N ASP A 193 26.78 -15.00 30.85
CA ASP A 193 26.31 -14.70 29.48
C ASP A 193 24.80 -14.64 29.22
N GLU A 194 24.34 -13.39 29.07
CA GLU A 194 23.04 -13.02 28.51
C GLU A 194 22.92 -13.54 27.08
N THR A 195 22.15 -14.61 26.91
CA THR A 195 21.61 -15.02 25.62
C THR A 195 20.35 -14.19 25.36
N ILE A 196 20.40 -13.35 24.34
CA ILE A 196 19.23 -12.59 23.87
C ILE A 196 18.29 -13.60 23.21
N GLU A 197 17.20 -13.96 23.90
CA GLU A 197 16.08 -14.67 23.29
C GLU A 197 15.51 -13.82 22.15
N SER A 198 15.65 -14.29 20.90
CA SER A 198 14.99 -13.73 19.73
C SER A 198 13.48 -13.94 19.87
N SER A 199 12.76 -12.90 20.32
CA SER A 199 11.32 -12.83 20.15
C SER A 199 10.98 -12.99 18.65
N PRO A 200 9.88 -13.66 18.27
CA PRO A 200 9.45 -13.68 16.88
C PRO A 200 9.29 -12.24 16.37
N LEU A 201 9.79 -11.98 15.16
CA LEU A 201 9.55 -10.72 14.47
C LEU A 201 8.04 -10.61 14.21
N ILE A 202 7.44 -9.47 14.54
CA ILE A 202 6.06 -9.18 14.17
C ILE A 202 6.12 -8.59 12.78
N VAL A 203 5.38 -9.17 11.84
CA VAL A 203 5.27 -8.69 10.46
C VAL A 203 4.09 -7.71 10.37
N THR A 204 4.34 -6.54 9.80
CA THR A 204 3.27 -5.60 9.43
C THR A 204 2.71 -6.01 8.07
N SER A 205 1.60 -6.75 8.03
CA SER A 205 1.07 -7.38 6.81
C SER A 205 -0.27 -6.78 6.34
N ASP A 206 -0.60 -7.04 5.07
CA ASP A 206 -1.85 -6.65 4.41
C ASP A 206 -2.17 -5.14 4.44
N VAL A 207 -1.13 -4.31 4.50
CA VAL A 207 -1.29 -2.86 4.50
C VAL A 207 -1.68 -2.38 3.11
N VAL A 208 -2.73 -1.55 3.01
CA VAL A 208 -3.08 -0.87 1.77
C VAL A 208 -2.73 0.61 1.90
N LEU A 209 -1.71 1.04 1.17
CA LEU A 209 -1.22 2.42 1.17
C LEU A 209 -1.97 3.25 0.13
N ASN A 210 -2.39 4.44 0.55
CA ASN A 210 -3.00 5.48 -0.31
C ASN A 210 -4.23 5.05 -1.13
N ALA A 211 -5.04 4.11 -0.66
CA ALA A 211 -6.32 3.77 -1.29
C ALA A 211 -7.30 4.97 -1.27
N LEU A 212 -7.96 5.18 -2.41
CA LEU A 212 -9.06 6.13 -2.56
C LEU A 212 -10.41 5.44 -2.31
N ASP A 213 -11.35 6.12 -1.67
CA ASP A 213 -12.71 5.62 -1.45
C ASP A 213 -13.66 6.16 -2.52
N TYR A 214 -13.85 5.36 -3.56
CA TYR A 214 -14.73 5.68 -4.68
C TYR A 214 -16.22 5.74 -4.32
N SER A 215 -16.61 5.36 -3.10
CA SER A 215 -18.01 5.45 -2.66
C SER A 215 -18.40 6.86 -2.21
N VAL A 216 -17.43 7.73 -1.94
CA VAL A 216 -17.66 9.12 -1.52
C VAL A 216 -18.24 9.93 -2.67
N LYS A 217 -19.39 10.56 -2.40
CA LYS A 217 -20.01 11.50 -3.34
C LYS A 217 -19.37 12.88 -3.19
N LEU A 218 -18.58 13.27 -4.17
CA LEU A 218 -17.94 14.58 -4.22
C LEU A 218 -18.97 15.70 -4.50
N PRO A 219 -18.80 16.89 -3.91
CA PRO A 219 -19.63 18.04 -4.25
C PRO A 219 -19.34 18.51 -5.70
N LYS A 220 -20.31 19.18 -6.31
CA LYS A 220 -20.13 19.77 -7.66
C LYS A 220 -19.11 20.91 -7.67
N LYS A 221 -18.90 21.55 -6.53
CA LYS A 221 -17.94 22.62 -6.32
C LYS A 221 -17.24 22.40 -4.99
N PHE A 222 -15.93 22.52 -5.00
CA PHE A 222 -15.08 22.43 -3.82
C PHE A 222 -13.95 23.42 -3.95
N ASN A 223 -13.59 24.07 -2.85
CA ASN A 223 -12.41 24.91 -2.75
C ASN A 223 -11.84 24.69 -1.36
N ILE A 224 -10.56 24.32 -1.26
CA ILE A 224 -9.91 24.05 0.02
C ILE A 224 -9.95 25.28 0.95
N TYR A 225 -9.89 26.49 0.40
CA TYR A 225 -9.97 27.73 1.19
C TYR A 225 -11.29 27.91 1.90
N ASP A 226 -12.41 27.43 1.31
CA ASP A 226 -13.71 27.49 1.98
C ASP A 226 -13.73 26.56 3.22
N SER A 227 -12.96 25.47 3.18
CA SER A 227 -12.85 24.52 4.30
C SER A 227 -11.87 24.97 5.38
N LEU A 228 -10.82 25.71 5.00
CA LEU A 228 -9.80 26.23 5.93
C LEU A 228 -10.20 27.59 6.54
N GLY A 229 -11.18 28.28 5.96
CA GLY A 229 -11.69 29.58 6.40
C GLY A 229 -11.38 30.71 5.42
N SER A 230 -12.32 31.65 5.23
CA SER A 230 -12.31 32.64 4.14
C SER A 230 -11.09 33.57 4.08
N ASP A 231 -10.36 33.72 5.18
CA ASP A 231 -9.25 34.69 5.30
C ASP A 231 -7.87 34.03 5.18
N VAL A 232 -7.80 32.69 5.02
CA VAL A 232 -6.50 31.99 4.96
C VAL A 232 -5.85 32.05 3.58
N LYS A 233 -6.60 32.34 2.51
CA LYS A 233 -6.06 32.39 1.13
C LYS A 233 -4.86 33.33 0.99
N SER A 234 -4.92 34.50 1.64
CA SER A 234 -3.83 35.49 1.60
C SER A 234 -2.54 35.02 2.28
N LEU A 235 -2.55 33.90 3.00
CA LEU A 235 -1.36 33.31 3.60
C LEU A 235 -0.51 32.52 2.59
N PHE A 236 -1.11 32.07 1.48
CA PHE A 236 -0.46 31.15 0.53
C PHE A 236 -0.16 31.78 -0.83
N VAL A 237 -0.91 32.81 -1.23
CA VAL A 237 -0.70 33.46 -2.55
C VAL A 237 0.55 34.34 -2.48
N ARG A 238 1.59 33.97 -3.23
CA ARG A 238 2.88 34.67 -3.31
C ARG A 238 3.23 35.09 -4.74
N ASP A 239 4.29 35.86 -4.88
CA ASP A 239 4.76 36.41 -6.16
C ASP A 239 6.23 36.01 -6.42
N GLN A 240 6.45 35.17 -7.44
CA GLN A 240 7.77 34.74 -7.90
C GLN A 240 8.53 35.84 -8.67
N GLY A 241 7.89 36.97 -8.95
CA GLY A 241 8.44 38.03 -9.78
C GLY A 241 8.75 37.55 -11.20
N ASN A 242 9.92 37.92 -11.71
CA ASN A 242 10.36 37.54 -13.06
C ASN A 242 11.23 36.27 -13.10
N SER A 243 11.30 35.52 -12.00
CA SER A 243 12.11 34.29 -11.93
C SER A 243 11.36 33.09 -12.53
N SER A 244 12.09 32.09 -12.98
CA SER A 244 11.59 30.79 -13.48
C SER A 244 11.33 29.78 -12.34
N THR A 245 10.78 30.22 -11.21
CA THR A 245 10.69 29.42 -9.97
C THR A 245 9.27 28.95 -9.61
N CYS A 246 8.33 28.98 -10.55
CA CYS A 246 6.94 28.56 -10.30
C CYS A 246 6.84 27.16 -9.68
N TRP A 247 7.72 26.23 -10.08
CA TRP A 247 7.83 24.89 -9.51
C TRP A 247 8.10 24.91 -7.99
N ALA A 248 8.92 25.84 -7.50
CA ALA A 248 9.29 25.96 -6.09
C ALA A 248 8.13 26.54 -5.27
N PHE A 249 7.50 27.60 -5.79
CA PHE A 249 6.29 28.19 -5.18
C PHE A 249 5.13 27.19 -5.14
N ALA A 250 4.90 26.45 -6.23
CA ALA A 250 3.85 25.44 -6.29
C ALA A 250 4.11 24.30 -5.30
N ALA A 251 5.37 23.85 -5.19
CA ALA A 251 5.74 22.79 -4.26
C ALA A 251 5.59 23.20 -2.79
N ASN A 252 6.07 24.39 -2.41
CA ASN A 252 5.88 24.91 -1.05
C ASN A 252 4.40 25.15 -0.77
N THR A 253 3.64 25.75 -1.69
CA THR A 253 2.19 25.93 -1.54
C THR A 253 1.48 24.60 -1.35
N LEU A 254 1.83 23.56 -2.12
CA LEU A 254 1.27 22.21 -1.96
C LEU A 254 1.57 21.66 -0.55
N PHE A 255 2.80 21.82 -0.06
CA PHE A 255 3.19 21.40 1.28
C PHE A 255 2.40 22.13 2.35
N GLU A 256 2.30 23.46 2.26
CA GLU A 256 1.60 24.31 3.22
C GLU A 256 0.10 24.00 3.29
N LEU A 257 -0.55 23.84 2.12
CA LEU A 257 -1.97 23.47 2.06
C LEU A 257 -2.21 22.06 2.60
N SER A 258 -1.29 21.13 2.32
CA SER A 258 -1.37 19.77 2.87
C SER A 258 -1.20 19.78 4.40
N LEU A 259 -0.27 20.59 4.91
CA LEU A 259 -0.05 20.77 6.34
C LEU A 259 -1.25 21.43 7.04
N ALA A 260 -1.83 22.46 6.42
CA ALA A 260 -3.04 23.11 6.91
C ALA A 260 -4.22 22.13 6.93
N THR A 261 -4.38 21.33 5.88
CA THR A 261 -5.48 20.35 5.76
C THR A 261 -5.35 19.23 6.79
N GLN A 262 -4.16 18.66 6.93
CA GLN A 262 -3.94 17.48 7.79
C GLN A 262 -3.79 17.85 9.28
N HIS A 263 -3.17 18.99 9.58
CA HIS A 263 -2.74 19.34 10.95
C HIS A 263 -3.26 20.69 11.45
N HIS A 264 -3.97 21.47 10.61
CA HIS A 264 -4.41 22.84 10.94
C HIS A 264 -3.25 23.76 11.35
N VAL A 265 -2.09 23.55 10.71
CA VAL A 265 -0.87 24.33 10.92
C VAL A 265 -0.63 25.17 9.67
N TYR A 266 -0.41 26.47 9.88
CA TYR A 266 -0.21 27.46 8.82
C TYR A 266 1.20 28.02 8.97
N LEU A 267 2.06 27.71 8.01
CA LEU A 267 3.45 28.14 7.98
C LEU A 267 3.77 28.71 6.60
N ASP A 268 4.75 29.60 6.60
CA ASP A 268 5.28 30.26 5.42
C ASP A 268 6.69 29.70 5.18
N PHE A 269 6.84 28.88 4.15
CA PHE A 269 8.11 28.24 3.82
C PHE A 269 8.90 29.04 2.79
N SER A 270 10.21 29.11 3.00
CA SER A 270 11.16 29.80 2.13
C SER A 270 11.31 29.08 0.78
N GLU A 271 10.91 29.74 -0.31
CA GLU A 271 11.22 29.30 -1.68
C GLU A 271 12.72 29.41 -1.99
N ASP A 272 13.41 30.46 -1.52
CA ASP A 272 14.86 30.62 -1.74
C ASP A 272 15.64 29.44 -1.17
N HIS A 273 15.26 28.95 0.02
CA HIS A 273 15.93 27.79 0.63
C HIS A 273 15.72 26.52 -0.20
N LEU A 274 14.55 26.35 -0.81
CA LEU A 274 14.31 25.24 -1.74
C LEU A 274 15.16 25.40 -3.01
N VAL A 275 15.12 26.55 -3.68
CA VAL A 275 15.87 26.80 -4.93
C VAL A 275 17.37 26.65 -4.72
N LEU A 276 17.92 27.20 -3.63
CA LEU A 276 19.37 27.27 -3.42
C LEU A 276 19.97 26.01 -2.76
N ASN A 277 19.16 25.16 -2.13
CA ASN A 277 19.65 23.94 -1.45
C ASN A 277 19.06 22.63 -2.02
N ALA A 278 18.33 22.68 -3.14
CA ALA A 278 17.89 21.46 -3.81
C ALA A 278 19.11 20.59 -4.19
N PRO A 279 19.05 19.25 -4.02
CA PRO A 279 20.12 18.35 -4.43
C PRO A 279 20.39 18.39 -5.93
N ILE A 280 19.33 18.58 -6.72
CA ILE A 280 19.40 18.86 -8.15
C ILE A 280 19.75 20.35 -8.30
N LYS A 281 20.84 20.64 -9.01
CA LYS A 281 21.29 22.01 -9.24
C LYS A 281 20.30 22.75 -10.11
N VAL A 282 19.72 23.80 -9.54
CA VAL A 282 18.81 24.75 -10.18
C VAL A 282 19.16 26.16 -9.70
N ASP A 283 18.67 27.17 -10.40
CA ASP A 283 18.74 28.56 -9.98
C ASP A 283 17.42 29.29 -10.27
N TYR A 284 17.42 30.61 -10.10
CA TYR A 284 16.23 31.43 -10.31
C TYR A 284 15.76 31.48 -11.77
N ASP A 285 16.61 31.12 -12.74
CA ASP A 285 16.34 31.28 -14.17
C ASP A 285 16.21 29.94 -14.90
N SER A 286 16.71 28.84 -14.34
CA SER A 286 16.81 27.53 -14.99
C SER A 286 15.48 26.80 -15.21
N GLY A 287 14.41 27.18 -14.50
CA GLY A 287 13.22 26.36 -14.40
C GLY A 287 13.45 25.14 -13.51
N GLY A 288 12.39 24.34 -13.32
CA GLY A 288 12.40 23.16 -12.47
C GLY A 288 11.08 22.41 -12.56
N TYR A 289 10.96 21.32 -11.79
CA TYR A 289 9.78 20.46 -11.77
C TYR A 289 9.65 19.79 -10.40
N ILE A 290 8.52 19.14 -10.13
CA ILE A 290 8.23 18.53 -8.82
C ILE A 290 9.33 17.57 -8.32
N GLY A 291 10.06 16.88 -9.19
CA GLY A 291 11.14 15.98 -8.77
C GLY A 291 12.28 16.68 -8.03
N VAL A 292 12.60 17.93 -8.40
CA VAL A 292 13.58 18.77 -7.70
C VAL A 292 13.13 19.04 -6.26
N ALA A 293 11.87 19.43 -6.09
CA ALA A 293 11.29 19.69 -4.77
C ALA A 293 11.14 18.41 -3.95
N SER A 294 10.70 17.31 -4.55
CA SER A 294 10.57 16.01 -3.90
C SER A 294 11.91 15.49 -3.36
N ALA A 295 13.02 15.63 -4.10
CA ALA A 295 14.35 15.27 -3.60
C ALA A 295 14.74 16.12 -2.37
N TYR A 296 14.49 17.42 -2.42
CA TYR A 296 14.73 18.33 -1.30
C TYR A 296 13.93 17.97 -0.04
N TYR A 297 12.62 17.68 -0.20
CA TYR A 297 11.76 17.31 0.92
C TYR A 297 12.09 15.92 1.47
N ASN A 298 12.26 14.91 0.59
CA ASN A 298 12.54 13.54 1.01
C ASN A 298 13.90 13.40 1.70
N ASN A 299 14.87 14.27 1.37
CA ASN A 299 16.19 14.33 2.04
C ASN A 299 16.17 15.07 3.38
N TRP A 300 15.00 15.56 3.81
CA TRP A 300 14.84 16.40 5.01
C TRP A 300 15.75 17.64 5.02
N ILE A 301 15.99 18.21 3.84
CA ILE A 301 16.69 19.50 3.70
C ILE A 301 15.74 20.63 4.09
N GLY A 302 14.46 20.51 3.73
CA GLY A 302 13.37 21.37 4.19
C GLY A 302 12.00 20.68 4.14
N PRO A 303 10.89 21.44 4.09
CA PRO A 303 10.83 22.90 3.96
C PRO A 303 11.28 23.65 5.21
N ILE A 304 11.72 24.90 5.02
CA ILE A 304 12.25 25.77 6.09
C ILE A 304 11.34 26.97 6.28
N VAL A 305 11.02 27.27 7.54
CA VAL A 305 10.40 28.55 7.93
C VAL A 305 11.54 29.52 8.26
N ASP A 306 11.66 30.58 7.47
CA ASP A 306 12.58 31.68 7.75
C ASP A 306 11.89 33.02 7.52
N PRO A 307 11.33 33.66 8.56
CA PRO A 307 10.62 34.93 8.42
C PRO A 307 11.56 36.12 8.12
N THR A 308 12.88 35.90 8.09
CA THR A 308 13.87 36.90 7.72
C THR A 308 14.33 36.78 6.27
N ASP A 309 13.91 35.71 5.59
CA ASP A 309 14.24 35.45 4.20
C ASP A 309 13.54 36.45 3.28
N THR A 310 14.25 36.88 2.24
CA THR A 310 13.75 37.80 1.23
C THR A 310 13.98 37.16 -0.13
N PHE A 311 12.91 36.63 -0.71
CA PHE A 311 12.97 35.89 -1.97
C PHE A 311 13.76 36.61 -3.07
N GLY A 312 14.66 35.89 -3.72
CA GLY A 312 15.46 36.35 -4.84
C GLY A 312 16.70 37.17 -4.47
N ASP A 313 17.04 37.32 -3.18
CA ASP A 313 18.26 38.04 -2.77
C ASP A 313 19.54 37.17 -2.81
N GLY A 314 19.35 35.87 -3.04
CA GLY A 314 20.42 34.89 -3.16
C GLY A 314 21.04 34.45 -1.83
N LYS A 315 20.36 34.69 -0.70
CA LYS A 315 20.85 34.34 0.64
C LYS A 315 19.83 33.55 1.43
N VAL A 316 20.31 32.51 2.09
CA VAL A 316 19.48 31.62 2.92
C VAL A 316 20.23 31.23 4.19
N ASN A 317 19.48 30.94 5.26
CA ASN A 317 20.05 30.44 6.50
C ASN A 317 20.16 28.91 6.51
N ASN A 318 21.29 28.38 6.06
CA ASN A 318 21.55 26.93 5.99
C ASN A 318 21.70 26.22 7.35
N ASN A 319 21.63 26.95 8.47
CA ASN A 319 21.65 26.34 9.80
C ASN A 319 20.25 25.89 10.26
N LEU A 320 19.20 26.36 9.60
CA LEU A 320 17.84 25.95 9.91
C LEU A 320 17.60 24.49 9.53
N LYS A 321 16.61 23.88 10.17
CA LYS A 321 16.20 22.49 9.96
C LYS A 321 14.68 22.43 9.85
N PRO A 322 14.14 21.51 9.03
CA PRO A 322 12.69 21.38 8.89
C PRO A 322 12.05 20.95 10.20
N GLU A 323 10.96 21.62 10.57
CA GLU A 323 10.08 21.18 11.68
C GLU A 323 9.13 20.06 11.21
N TYR A 324 8.71 20.12 9.95
CA TYR A 324 7.82 19.16 9.32
C TYR A 324 8.50 18.54 8.11
N VAL A 325 8.28 17.24 7.94
CA VAL A 325 8.85 16.45 6.85
C VAL A 325 7.76 15.68 6.15
N ILE A 326 7.89 15.57 4.83
CA ILE A 326 7.02 14.72 4.04
C ILE A 326 7.23 13.25 4.45
N SER A 327 6.13 12.49 4.51
CA SER A 327 6.16 11.05 4.74
C SER A 327 5.65 10.29 3.53
N ASP A 328 4.63 10.83 2.83
CA ASP A 328 4.04 10.19 1.66
C ASP A 328 3.59 11.23 0.63
N PHE A 329 3.74 10.89 -0.65
CA PHE A 329 3.05 11.56 -1.74
C PHE A 329 2.56 10.55 -2.78
N ILE A 330 1.53 10.94 -3.52
CA ILE A 330 1.00 10.18 -4.65
C ILE A 330 0.99 11.00 -5.92
N GLU A 331 0.94 10.29 -7.04
CA GLU A 331 0.75 10.85 -8.36
C GLU A 331 -0.57 10.34 -8.94
N ILE A 332 -1.32 11.22 -9.60
CA ILE A 332 -2.54 10.89 -10.33
C ILE A 332 -2.38 11.34 -11.77
N GLU A 333 -2.63 10.43 -12.70
CA GLU A 333 -2.46 10.65 -14.12
C GLU A 333 -3.78 10.40 -14.84
N ASN A 334 -4.18 11.36 -15.68
CA ASN A 334 -5.29 11.26 -16.62
C ASN A 334 -6.64 10.80 -16.02
N ASN A 335 -6.88 11.04 -14.72
CA ASN A 335 -8.10 10.63 -14.04
C ASN A 335 -8.70 11.75 -13.19
N LEU A 336 -9.65 12.47 -13.80
CA LEU A 336 -10.35 13.61 -13.20
C LEU A 336 -11.04 13.27 -11.86
N ASN A 337 -11.68 12.10 -11.77
CA ASN A 337 -12.45 11.73 -10.57
C ASN A 337 -11.52 11.37 -9.40
N GLU A 338 -10.46 10.62 -9.68
CA GLU A 338 -9.41 10.33 -8.69
C GLU A 338 -8.74 11.61 -8.21
N LEU A 339 -8.38 12.52 -9.14
CA LEU A 339 -7.74 13.79 -8.80
C LEU A 339 -8.65 14.65 -7.91
N LYS A 340 -9.94 14.81 -8.27
CA LYS A 340 -10.89 15.53 -7.41
C LYS A 340 -11.03 14.89 -6.03
N TYR A 341 -11.12 13.56 -5.96
CA TYR A 341 -11.21 12.86 -4.68
C TYR A 341 -9.95 13.08 -3.84
N ALA A 342 -8.78 13.00 -4.46
CA ALA A 342 -7.52 13.17 -3.77
C ALA A 342 -7.34 14.62 -3.29
N ILE A 343 -7.71 15.62 -4.08
CA ILE A 343 -7.76 17.03 -3.67
C ILE A 343 -8.73 17.20 -2.49
N TYR A 344 -9.92 16.59 -2.56
CA TYR A 344 -10.91 16.65 -1.48
C TYR A 344 -10.39 16.07 -0.15
N LYS A 345 -9.60 14.99 -0.24
CA LYS A 345 -9.07 14.27 0.94
C LYS A 345 -7.79 14.91 1.49
N TYR A 346 -6.87 15.31 0.62
CA TYR A 346 -5.50 15.70 0.99
C TYR A 346 -5.24 17.21 0.87
N GLY A 347 -6.15 17.95 0.23
CA GLY A 347 -6.19 19.41 0.26
C GLY A 347 -5.95 20.05 -1.09
N ALA A 348 -4.86 19.70 -1.75
CA ALA A 348 -4.42 20.31 -3.00
C ALA A 348 -3.57 19.37 -3.84
N ALA A 349 -3.34 19.72 -5.10
CA ALA A 349 -2.46 19.00 -6.01
C ALA A 349 -1.59 19.96 -6.83
N GLN A 350 -0.29 19.70 -6.95
CA GLN A 350 0.56 20.41 -7.91
C GLN A 350 0.39 19.78 -9.29
N SER A 351 0.23 20.62 -10.31
CA SER A 351 0.21 20.19 -11.72
C SER A 351 0.74 21.30 -12.62
N SER A 352 0.91 21.00 -13.90
CA SER A 352 1.53 21.89 -14.87
C SER A 352 0.54 22.28 -15.97
N ILE A 353 0.73 23.48 -16.53
CA ILE A 353 0.01 23.96 -17.70
C ILE A 353 1.00 24.47 -18.75
N GLY A 354 0.60 24.40 -20.02
CA GLY A 354 1.33 25.06 -21.10
C GLY A 354 0.92 26.53 -21.17
N TYR A 355 1.62 27.40 -20.46
CA TYR A 355 1.35 28.84 -20.46
C TYR A 355 2.19 29.54 -21.55
N ASN A 356 1.52 30.42 -22.31
CA ASN A 356 2.14 31.25 -23.34
C ASN A 356 2.01 32.74 -22.95
N ASP A 357 3.11 33.48 -23.06
CA ASP A 357 3.22 34.92 -22.77
C ASP A 357 2.28 35.80 -23.61
N GLU A 358 1.82 35.34 -24.77
CA GLU A 358 0.79 36.04 -25.56
C GLU A 358 -0.59 36.02 -24.89
N LYS A 359 -0.76 35.25 -23.80
CA LYS A 359 -1.97 35.13 -22.96
C LYS A 359 -3.24 34.74 -23.73
N ILE A 360 -3.13 34.21 -24.94
CA ILE A 360 -4.30 33.89 -25.78
C ILE A 360 -5.24 32.88 -25.11
N TYR A 361 -4.70 31.96 -24.30
CA TYR A 361 -5.46 30.93 -23.59
C TYR A 361 -6.14 31.46 -22.31
N TYR A 362 -5.75 32.64 -21.83
CA TYR A 362 -6.24 33.22 -20.57
C TYR A 362 -7.24 34.36 -20.82
N ASN A 363 -8.46 34.18 -20.33
CA ASN A 363 -9.49 35.22 -20.35
C ASN A 363 -9.40 36.08 -19.08
N GLN A 364 -8.87 37.29 -19.21
CA GLN A 364 -8.69 38.22 -18.08
C GLN A 364 -9.99 38.70 -17.43
N LYS A 365 -11.14 38.61 -18.12
CA LYS A 365 -12.42 39.12 -17.59
C LYS A 365 -13.10 38.15 -16.64
N THR A 366 -12.84 36.86 -16.85
CA THR A 366 -13.50 35.75 -16.16
C THR A 366 -12.50 34.87 -15.42
N TYR A 367 -11.20 35.07 -15.65
CA TYR A 367 -10.09 34.28 -15.11
C TYR A 367 -10.07 32.83 -15.61
N GLY A 368 -10.69 32.55 -16.76
CA GLY A 368 -10.68 31.23 -17.38
C GLY A 368 -9.43 30.99 -18.23
N PHE A 369 -8.75 29.86 -18.01
CA PHE A 369 -7.63 29.37 -18.80
C PHE A 369 -7.98 28.06 -19.51
N TYR A 370 -7.71 27.99 -20.81
CA TYR A 370 -7.82 26.74 -21.56
C TYR A 370 -6.84 26.71 -22.72
N ASN A 371 -5.79 25.89 -22.59
CA ASN A 371 -4.93 25.50 -23.69
C ASN A 371 -5.40 24.15 -24.26
N TYR A 372 -5.77 24.15 -25.54
CA TYR A 372 -6.25 22.97 -26.27
C TYR A 372 -5.17 22.35 -27.16
N ASN A 373 -3.99 22.96 -27.27
CA ASN A 373 -2.96 22.57 -28.22
C ASN A 373 -2.09 21.44 -27.63
N PRO A 374 -2.16 20.20 -28.14
CA PRO A 374 -1.36 19.10 -27.62
C PRO A 374 0.14 19.24 -27.90
N ASP A 375 0.52 20.14 -28.82
CA ASP A 375 1.92 20.41 -29.17
C ASP A 375 2.55 21.50 -28.28
N SER A 376 1.83 22.05 -27.29
CA SER A 376 2.46 22.93 -26.30
C SER A 376 3.25 22.11 -25.30
N ASP A 377 4.39 22.63 -24.85
CA ASP A 377 5.08 22.05 -23.69
C ASP A 377 4.44 22.58 -22.39
N PRO A 378 4.42 21.80 -21.29
CA PRO A 378 4.11 22.31 -19.97
C PRO A 378 5.24 23.25 -19.53
N THR A 379 4.92 24.53 -19.30
CA THR A 379 5.90 25.59 -19.01
C THR A 379 5.70 26.25 -17.65
N HIS A 380 4.61 25.96 -16.95
CA HIS A 380 4.27 26.63 -15.70
C HIS A 380 3.58 25.69 -14.72
N ASP A 381 4.09 25.65 -13.48
CA ASP A 381 3.51 24.87 -12.38
C ASP A 381 2.52 25.71 -11.57
N ILE A 382 1.40 25.09 -11.21
CA ILE A 382 0.35 25.68 -10.40
C ILE A 382 -0.11 24.69 -9.32
N VAL A 383 -0.94 25.17 -8.39
CA VAL A 383 -1.58 24.31 -7.39
C VAL A 383 -3.08 24.28 -7.61
N ILE A 384 -3.63 23.12 -7.90
CA ILE A 384 -5.07 22.88 -7.93
C ILE A 384 -5.58 22.82 -6.49
N VAL A 385 -6.44 23.77 -6.15
CA VAL A 385 -7.00 23.97 -4.80
C VAL A 385 -8.47 23.57 -4.72
N GLY A 386 -9.06 23.15 -5.84
CA GLY A 386 -10.47 22.77 -5.90
C GLY A 386 -10.99 22.64 -7.32
N TRP A 387 -12.31 22.66 -7.45
CA TRP A 387 -13.00 22.53 -8.73
C TRP A 387 -14.40 23.14 -8.71
N ASP A 388 -14.94 23.47 -9.87
CA ASP A 388 -16.32 23.91 -10.08
C ASP A 388 -16.86 23.29 -11.37
N ASP A 389 -17.71 22.27 -11.24
CA ASP A 389 -18.35 21.55 -12.35
C ASP A 389 -19.34 22.41 -13.15
N SER A 390 -19.70 23.58 -12.64
CA SER A 390 -20.63 24.51 -13.27
C SER A 390 -19.95 25.76 -13.84
N TYR A 391 -18.62 25.84 -13.80
CA TYR A 391 -17.89 26.95 -14.42
C TYR A 391 -18.14 26.95 -15.93
N SER A 392 -18.82 27.99 -16.40
CA SER A 392 -19.33 28.06 -17.77
C SER A 392 -18.20 28.00 -18.79
N LYS A 393 -18.35 27.15 -19.81
CA LYS A 393 -17.45 27.12 -20.97
C LYS A 393 -17.37 28.43 -21.75
N ASP A 394 -18.36 29.31 -21.60
CA ASP A 394 -18.35 30.64 -22.22
C ASP A 394 -17.42 31.63 -21.51
N ASN A 395 -16.87 31.24 -20.36
CA ASN A 395 -15.88 32.03 -19.65
C ASN A 395 -14.45 31.87 -20.21
N PHE A 396 -14.20 30.99 -21.18
CA PHE A 396 -12.87 30.80 -21.77
C PHE A 396 -12.74 31.52 -23.11
N ASN A 397 -11.52 31.95 -23.48
CA ASN A 397 -11.28 32.55 -24.81
C ASN A 397 -11.49 31.55 -25.94
N PHE A 398 -10.99 30.33 -25.74
CA PHE A 398 -11.30 29.16 -26.55
C PHE A 398 -12.36 28.34 -25.83
N LYS A 399 -13.39 27.91 -26.54
CA LYS A 399 -14.55 27.29 -25.90
C LYS A 399 -14.34 25.78 -25.72
N PRO A 400 -14.24 25.25 -24.48
CA PRO A 400 -14.24 23.82 -24.25
C PRO A 400 -15.62 23.22 -24.61
N LYS A 401 -15.69 21.90 -24.75
CA LYS A 401 -16.93 21.20 -25.14
C LYS A 401 -17.97 21.27 -24.02
N THR A 402 -17.52 21.15 -22.77
CA THR A 402 -18.34 21.04 -21.56
C THR A 402 -18.02 22.15 -20.56
N ASP A 403 -18.98 22.41 -19.66
CA ASP A 403 -18.72 23.25 -18.49
C ASP A 403 -17.84 22.48 -17.49
N GLY A 404 -17.13 23.20 -16.65
CA GLY A 404 -16.30 22.63 -15.60
C GLY A 404 -14.86 23.10 -15.64
N ALA A 405 -14.32 23.42 -14.48
CA ALA A 405 -12.93 23.85 -14.33
C ALA A 405 -12.35 23.43 -12.99
N PHE A 406 -11.05 23.17 -12.97
CA PHE A 406 -10.26 23.22 -11.76
C PHE A 406 -10.13 24.66 -11.29
N ILE A 407 -10.13 24.84 -9.97
CA ILE A 407 -9.75 26.10 -9.32
C ILE A 407 -8.27 25.97 -9.00
N ALA A 408 -7.45 26.84 -9.58
CA ALA A 408 -6.00 26.80 -9.46
C ALA A 408 -5.45 28.08 -8.84
N GLN A 409 -4.43 27.92 -8.01
CA GLN A 409 -3.62 29.01 -7.46
C GLN A 409 -2.34 29.17 -8.28
N ASN A 410 -2.03 30.42 -8.57
CA ASN A 410 -0.82 30.84 -9.25
C ASN A 410 0.16 31.51 -8.27
N SER A 411 1.39 31.76 -8.73
CA SER A 411 2.52 32.35 -7.99
C SER A 411 2.90 33.73 -8.53
N TRP A 412 1.93 34.53 -9.00
CA TRP A 412 2.14 35.88 -9.56
C TRP A 412 1.47 36.98 -8.72
N GLY A 413 1.32 36.73 -7.42
CA GLY A 413 0.75 37.66 -6.46
C GLY A 413 -0.77 37.80 -6.52
N ASP A 414 -1.29 38.50 -5.52
CA ASP A 414 -2.73 38.72 -5.31
C ASP A 414 -3.35 39.79 -6.25
N ASN A 415 -2.52 40.54 -6.98
CA ASN A 415 -2.99 41.48 -8.00
C ASN A 415 -3.28 40.81 -9.34
N TRP A 416 -2.89 39.54 -9.50
CA TRP A 416 -3.18 38.74 -10.70
C TRP A 416 -4.42 37.87 -10.50
N GLY A 417 -5.20 37.66 -11.57
CA GLY A 417 -6.38 36.80 -11.56
C GLY A 417 -7.45 37.24 -10.55
N GLU A 418 -8.10 36.26 -9.91
CA GLU A 418 -9.03 36.44 -8.81
C GLU A 418 -8.28 36.34 -7.47
N GLN A 419 -7.39 37.30 -7.19
CA GLN A 419 -6.51 37.28 -6.02
C GLN A 419 -5.59 36.04 -6.00
N GLY A 420 -4.83 35.86 -7.07
CA GLY A 420 -3.94 34.72 -7.31
C GLY A 420 -4.64 33.46 -7.83
N ILE A 421 -5.98 33.45 -7.92
CA ILE A 421 -6.78 32.30 -8.35
C ILE A 421 -7.25 32.45 -9.80
N PHE A 422 -7.35 31.33 -10.50
CA PHE A 422 -7.93 31.26 -11.85
C PHE A 422 -8.55 29.88 -12.08
N TYR A 423 -9.27 29.73 -13.19
CA TYR A 423 -10.05 28.54 -13.50
C TYR A 423 -9.48 27.84 -14.73
N VAL A 424 -8.96 26.62 -14.59
CA VAL A 424 -8.42 25.84 -15.70
C VAL A 424 -9.45 24.83 -16.17
N SER A 425 -9.80 24.86 -17.45
CA SER A 425 -10.73 23.89 -18.04
C SER A 425 -10.30 22.44 -17.74
N TYR A 426 -11.25 21.54 -17.42
CA TYR A 426 -10.94 20.10 -17.34
C TYR A 426 -10.43 19.51 -18.65
N GLU A 427 -10.67 20.20 -19.77
CA GLU A 427 -10.26 19.79 -21.12
C GLU A 427 -8.88 20.34 -21.50
N ASP A 428 -8.20 21.07 -20.61
CA ASP A 428 -6.82 21.54 -20.84
C ASP A 428 -5.86 20.36 -21.02
N VAL A 429 -4.92 20.50 -21.95
CA VAL A 429 -4.08 19.40 -22.41
C VAL A 429 -3.09 18.86 -21.37
N HIS A 430 -2.68 19.67 -20.38
CA HIS A 430 -1.65 19.26 -19.41
C HIS A 430 -2.14 19.20 -17.95
N ILE A 431 -3.19 19.97 -17.59
CA ILE A 431 -3.64 20.14 -16.19
C ILE A 431 -3.93 18.84 -15.43
N ASN A 432 -4.19 17.75 -16.14
CA ASN A 432 -4.51 16.44 -15.58
C ASN A 432 -3.65 15.32 -16.19
N GLU A 433 -2.58 15.67 -16.92
CA GLU A 433 -1.62 14.70 -17.44
C GLU A 433 -0.93 13.99 -16.28
N LYS A 434 -0.42 14.78 -15.33
CA LYS A 434 0.16 14.32 -14.07
C LYS A 434 -0.05 15.36 -12.97
N ALA A 435 -0.50 14.91 -11.80
CA ALA A 435 -0.69 15.75 -10.63
C ALA A 435 -0.12 15.07 -9.37
N THR A 436 0.62 15.82 -8.55
CA THR A 436 1.24 15.31 -7.32
C THR A 436 0.49 15.82 -6.09
N LEU A 437 0.25 14.94 -5.12
CA LEU A 437 -0.40 15.28 -3.85
C LEU A 437 0.40 14.74 -2.68
N ILE A 438 0.56 15.54 -1.63
CA ILE A 438 1.18 15.08 -0.37
C ILE A 438 0.09 14.45 0.50
N THR A 439 0.20 13.15 0.76
CA THR A 439 -0.83 12.40 1.49
C THR A 439 -0.53 12.30 2.98
N SER A 440 0.71 12.53 3.39
CA SER A 440 1.12 12.48 4.80
C SER A 440 2.31 13.38 5.09
N ILE A 441 2.18 14.18 6.14
CA ILE A 441 3.24 15.01 6.72
C ILE A 441 3.40 14.66 8.19
N SER A 442 4.65 14.55 8.64
CA SER A 442 5.00 14.27 10.03
C SER A 442 5.82 15.40 10.63
N LYS A 443 5.65 15.66 11.93
CA LYS A 443 6.56 16.52 12.69
C LYS A 443 7.89 15.77 12.90
N ARG A 444 9.00 16.39 12.50
CA ARG A 444 10.34 15.82 12.62
C ARG A 444 10.75 15.72 14.09
N LYS A 445 11.32 14.58 14.49
CA LYS A 445 11.85 14.40 15.85
C LYS A 445 13.37 14.53 15.83
N GLU A 446 13.93 15.14 16.87
CA GLU A 446 15.39 15.31 16.99
C GLU A 446 16.15 13.99 17.12
N ASN A 447 15.50 12.95 17.66
CA ASN A 447 16.08 11.63 17.82
C ASN A 447 15.92 10.75 16.57
N GLN A 448 15.42 11.29 15.46
CA GLN A 448 15.31 10.55 14.20
C GLN A 448 16.55 10.74 13.32
N LYS A 449 16.89 9.68 12.59
CA LYS A 449 17.90 9.71 11.55
C LYS A 449 17.37 9.00 10.31
N GLN A 450 17.70 9.54 9.14
CA GLN A 450 17.36 8.94 7.87
C GLN A 450 18.62 8.38 7.21
N TYR A 451 18.47 7.26 6.50
CA TYR A 451 19.50 6.72 5.61
C TYR A 451 18.88 6.48 4.24
N TYR A 452 19.62 6.83 3.20
CA TYR A 452 19.20 6.73 1.81
C TYR A 452 20.45 6.87 0.91
N TYR A 453 20.31 6.49 -0.35
CA TYR A 453 21.37 6.62 -1.35
C TYR A 453 20.94 7.43 -2.58
N ASP A 454 19.63 7.64 -2.78
CA ASP A 454 19.00 8.38 -3.86
C ASP A 454 18.98 9.90 -3.61
N ASN A 455 20.13 10.56 -3.68
CA ASN A 455 20.30 11.96 -3.22
C ASN A 455 19.54 12.99 -4.06
N THR A 456 19.53 12.83 -5.37
CA THR A 456 18.83 13.64 -6.36
C THR A 456 17.46 13.07 -6.75
N GLY A 457 17.10 11.89 -6.22
CA GLY A 457 15.81 11.25 -6.40
C GLY A 457 15.81 10.20 -7.52
N VAL A 458 14.70 9.45 -7.59
CA VAL A 458 14.52 8.36 -8.56
C VAL A 458 14.44 8.92 -9.97
N THR A 459 15.27 8.40 -10.89
CA THR A 459 15.29 8.81 -12.29
C THR A 459 14.46 7.89 -13.18
N HIS A 460 14.41 6.59 -12.85
CA HIS A 460 13.61 5.61 -13.59
C HIS A 460 13.33 4.37 -12.75
N PHE A 461 12.60 3.42 -13.33
CA PHE A 461 12.31 2.12 -12.73
C PHE A 461 12.89 1.00 -13.59
N GLU A 462 13.56 0.04 -12.96
CA GLU A 462 14.23 -1.09 -13.60
C GLU A 462 13.45 -2.39 -13.35
N GLY A 463 13.64 -3.37 -14.24
CA GLY A 463 12.93 -4.65 -14.20
C GLY A 463 13.64 -5.74 -14.99
N TYR A 464 13.02 -6.92 -15.02
CA TYR A 464 13.47 -8.05 -15.83
C TYR A 464 12.36 -8.48 -16.80
N SER A 465 12.71 -8.81 -18.04
CA SER A 465 11.74 -9.11 -19.10
C SER A 465 10.84 -10.32 -18.80
N ASP A 466 11.31 -11.24 -17.96
CA ASP A 466 10.73 -12.56 -17.79
C ASP A 466 9.94 -12.72 -16.47
N THR A 467 9.82 -11.65 -15.69
CA THR A 467 9.11 -11.66 -14.40
C THR A 467 8.39 -10.34 -14.13
N TYR A 468 7.23 -10.47 -13.49
CA TYR A 468 6.41 -9.37 -12.98
C TYR A 468 6.67 -9.09 -11.49
N GLN A 469 7.74 -9.68 -10.96
CA GLN A 469 8.21 -9.52 -9.60
C GLN A 469 9.71 -9.27 -9.60
N VAL A 470 10.16 -8.24 -8.90
CA VAL A 470 11.58 -7.86 -8.84
C VAL A 470 11.90 -7.31 -7.44
N THR A 471 13.08 -7.61 -6.93
CA THR A 471 13.55 -7.16 -5.62
C THR A 471 14.67 -6.15 -5.76
N GLY A 472 14.50 -4.96 -5.18
CA GLY A 472 15.59 -4.01 -4.92
C GLY A 472 16.05 -4.10 -3.47
N LEU A 473 17.34 -3.87 -3.21
CA LEU A 473 17.92 -3.96 -1.88
C LEU A 473 18.98 -2.87 -1.66
N ASN A 474 18.97 -2.26 -0.48
CA ASN A 474 20.06 -1.40 -0.01
C ASN A 474 20.74 -1.99 1.24
N VAL A 475 22.07 -1.88 1.30
CA VAL A 475 22.89 -2.22 2.47
C VAL A 475 23.22 -0.93 3.21
N PHE A 476 22.74 -0.77 4.43
CA PHE A 476 23.04 0.37 5.29
C PHE A 476 24.01 0.01 6.40
N LYS A 477 24.57 1.02 7.06
CA LYS A 477 25.40 0.85 8.25
C LYS A 477 24.86 1.68 9.41
N SER A 478 24.55 1.01 10.52
CA SER A 478 24.03 1.67 11.72
C SER A 478 25.07 2.55 12.41
N SER A 479 24.60 3.44 13.29
CA SER A 479 25.47 4.36 14.02
C SER A 479 26.38 3.65 15.03
N LEU A 480 27.48 4.31 15.40
CA LEU A 480 28.35 3.85 16.49
C LEU A 480 27.56 3.73 17.80
N ALA A 481 27.98 2.79 18.65
CA ALA A 481 27.39 2.62 19.96
C ALA A 481 27.53 3.91 20.79
N GLN A 482 26.41 4.35 21.37
CA GLN A 482 26.39 5.42 22.35
C GLN A 482 25.96 4.85 23.70
N LYS A 483 26.52 5.40 24.79
CA LYS A 483 26.23 4.90 26.14
C LYS A 483 24.75 5.10 26.46
N ASN A 484 24.06 4.00 26.79
CA ASN A 484 22.64 3.98 27.16
C ASN A 484 21.68 4.49 26.06
N VAL A 485 22.08 4.46 24.80
CA VAL A 485 21.23 4.85 23.66
C VAL A 485 21.27 3.73 22.63
N SER A 486 20.11 3.24 22.20
CA SER A 486 19.97 2.22 21.15
C SER A 486 19.29 2.82 19.93
N GLU A 487 19.73 2.40 18.74
CA GLU A 487 19.11 2.80 17.47
C GLU A 487 18.10 1.75 17.03
N TYR A 488 16.92 2.19 16.61
CA TYR A 488 15.83 1.32 16.14
C TYR A 488 15.39 1.73 14.75
N LEU A 489 15.33 0.80 13.80
CA LEU A 489 14.63 0.99 12.53
C LEU A 489 13.12 1.07 12.79
N THR A 490 12.50 2.18 12.38
CA THR A 490 11.07 2.45 12.63
C THR A 490 10.25 2.47 11.37
N SER A 491 10.81 2.95 10.25
CA SER A 491 10.05 3.12 9.01
C SER A 491 10.92 2.88 7.78
N ILE A 492 10.29 2.39 6.71
CA ILE A 492 10.92 2.13 5.41
C ILE A 492 10.17 2.93 4.35
N GLY A 493 10.91 3.73 3.59
CA GLY A 493 10.44 4.52 2.48
C GLY A 493 10.81 3.89 1.13
N PHE A 494 9.90 3.89 0.18
CA PHE A 494 10.10 3.35 -1.17
C PHE A 494 9.16 4.01 -2.19
N TYR A 495 9.42 3.81 -3.48
CA TYR A 495 8.64 4.41 -4.57
C TYR A 495 7.91 3.35 -5.39
N THR A 496 6.76 3.73 -5.95
CA THR A 496 6.04 2.94 -6.95
C THR A 496 5.63 3.82 -8.14
N ASN A 497 5.53 3.24 -9.33
CA ASN A 497 5.23 3.96 -10.60
C ASN A 497 3.92 3.50 -11.25
N SER A 498 3.13 2.66 -10.58
CA SER A 498 1.90 2.11 -11.13
C SER A 498 0.89 1.86 -10.02
N LYS A 499 -0.36 1.66 -10.41
CA LYS A 499 -1.43 1.29 -9.47
C LYS A 499 -1.26 -0.15 -9.01
N ASP A 500 -1.78 -0.42 -7.81
CA ASP A 500 -1.89 -1.75 -7.24
C ASP A 500 -0.57 -2.55 -7.21
N VAL A 501 0.55 -1.86 -6.97
CA VAL A 501 1.86 -2.51 -6.80
C VAL A 501 1.91 -3.18 -5.43
N LYS A 502 2.01 -4.50 -5.43
CA LYS A 502 2.24 -5.29 -4.22
C LYS A 502 3.70 -5.16 -3.82
N PHE A 503 3.96 -5.08 -2.52
CA PHE A 503 5.32 -5.04 -1.98
C PHE A 503 5.50 -5.97 -0.79
N MET A 504 6.71 -6.46 -0.62
CA MET A 504 7.19 -7.18 0.56
C MET A 504 8.53 -6.58 0.98
N ILE A 505 8.64 -6.18 2.24
CA ILE A 505 9.84 -5.61 2.84
C ILE A 505 10.49 -6.68 3.70
N SER A 506 11.78 -6.91 3.45
CA SER A 506 12.57 -7.91 4.18
C SER A 506 13.87 -7.34 4.70
N TYR A 507 14.39 -7.92 5.79
CA TYR A 507 15.56 -7.47 6.53
C TYR A 507 16.58 -8.58 6.69
N ALA A 508 17.87 -8.21 6.70
CA ALA A 508 18.95 -9.03 7.21
C ALA A 508 19.92 -8.21 8.05
N ASN A 509 20.35 -8.73 9.20
CA ASN A 509 21.35 -8.07 10.06
C ASN A 509 22.80 -8.31 9.59
N LYS A 510 23.03 -8.19 8.28
CA LYS A 510 24.33 -8.33 7.61
C LYS A 510 24.25 -7.72 6.21
N ALA A 511 25.39 -7.40 5.62
CA ALA A 511 25.48 -7.02 4.20
C ALA A 511 25.26 -8.23 3.28
N VAL A 512 25.07 -7.98 1.98
CA VAL A 512 25.09 -9.03 0.94
C VAL A 512 26.48 -9.68 0.91
N PRO A 513 26.61 -11.02 1.04
CA PRO A 513 27.89 -11.71 1.00
C PRO A 513 28.41 -11.87 -0.44
N GLU A 514 29.69 -12.22 -0.60
CA GLU A 514 30.30 -12.53 -1.91
C GLU A 514 29.56 -13.65 -2.69
N SER A 515 28.87 -14.56 -1.98
CA SER A 515 28.05 -15.61 -2.60
C SER A 515 26.76 -15.09 -3.24
N THR A 516 26.47 -13.79 -3.10
CA THR A 516 25.27 -13.05 -3.54
C THR A 516 23.94 -13.52 -2.97
N TYR A 517 23.83 -14.75 -2.49
CA TYR A 517 22.70 -15.26 -1.72
C TYR A 517 22.67 -14.66 -0.31
N LEU A 518 21.53 -14.08 0.07
CA LEU A 518 21.31 -13.49 1.38
C LEU A 518 19.97 -13.99 1.95
N GLU A 519 20.02 -14.67 3.09
CA GLU A 519 18.82 -15.05 3.82
C GLU A 519 18.13 -13.79 4.39
N LEU A 520 16.89 -13.57 3.96
CA LEU A 520 16.06 -12.42 4.29
C LEU A 520 14.90 -12.84 5.20
N THR A 521 14.56 -12.00 6.17
CA THR A 521 13.37 -12.16 7.02
C THR A 521 12.34 -11.11 6.64
N GLU A 522 11.14 -11.51 6.25
CA GLU A 522 10.03 -10.58 6.02
C GLU A 522 9.73 -9.79 7.29
N ILE A 523 9.57 -8.48 7.15
CA ILE A 523 9.24 -7.56 8.24
C ILE A 523 7.95 -6.80 7.96
N ALA A 524 7.55 -6.68 6.69
CA ALA A 524 6.28 -6.12 6.30
C ALA A 524 5.85 -6.50 4.88
N SER A 525 4.58 -6.35 4.57
CA SER A 525 4.02 -6.54 3.22
C SER A 525 2.70 -5.79 3.03
N GLY A 526 2.34 -5.52 1.77
CA GLY A 526 1.13 -4.78 1.44
C GLY A 526 0.98 -4.44 -0.04
N THR A 527 0.13 -3.45 -0.31
CA THR A 527 -0.15 -2.93 -1.65
C THR A 527 -0.13 -1.40 -1.64
N ALA A 528 0.62 -0.80 -2.55
CA ALA A 528 0.51 0.62 -2.90
C ALA A 528 -0.58 0.78 -3.98
N ALA A 529 -1.70 1.41 -3.62
CA ALA A 529 -2.84 1.55 -4.52
C ALA A 529 -2.59 2.55 -5.66
N LEU A 530 -1.70 3.53 -5.42
CA LEU A 530 -1.36 4.61 -6.35
C LEU A 530 0.15 4.80 -6.41
N PRO A 531 0.69 5.25 -7.56
CA PRO A 531 2.10 5.59 -7.70
C PRO A 531 2.48 6.75 -6.78
N GLY A 532 3.77 6.83 -6.44
CA GLY A 532 4.35 7.90 -5.63
C GLY A 532 5.45 7.41 -4.68
N TYR A 533 5.67 8.16 -3.61
CA TYR A 533 6.56 7.80 -2.51
C TYR A 533 5.76 7.39 -1.28
N HIS A 534 6.16 6.27 -0.68
CA HIS A 534 5.48 5.65 0.44
C HIS A 534 6.43 5.42 1.61
N THR A 535 6.00 5.72 2.82
CA THR A 535 6.69 5.41 4.07
C THR A 535 5.82 4.46 4.90
N LEU A 536 6.28 3.23 5.03
CA LEU A 536 5.67 2.26 5.94
C LEU A 536 6.33 2.34 7.31
N THR A 537 5.52 2.58 8.35
CA THR A 537 5.97 2.46 9.75
C THR A 537 5.77 1.03 10.24
N LEU A 538 6.81 0.46 10.85
CA LEU A 538 6.78 -0.88 11.42
C LEU A 538 6.00 -0.89 12.74
N ASP A 539 5.10 -1.85 12.93
CA ASP A 539 4.38 -2.05 14.19
C ASP A 539 5.33 -2.29 15.36
N LYS A 540 6.45 -2.97 15.09
CA LYS A 540 7.52 -3.22 16.05
C LYS A 540 8.86 -2.74 15.48
N PRO A 541 9.39 -1.61 16.00
CA PRO A 541 10.72 -1.15 15.62
C PRO A 541 11.80 -2.20 15.86
N LEU A 542 12.72 -2.33 14.90
CA LEU A 542 13.81 -3.31 14.94
C LEU A 542 15.07 -2.69 15.53
N LYS A 543 15.58 -3.27 16.63
CA LYS A 543 16.82 -2.80 17.24
C LYS A 543 18.00 -3.10 16.32
N LEU A 544 18.78 -2.09 15.98
CA LEU A 544 19.98 -2.24 15.17
C LEU A 544 21.21 -2.51 16.04
N SER A 545 22.02 -3.47 15.62
CA SER A 545 23.34 -3.68 16.22
C SER A 545 24.24 -2.49 15.90
N PRO A 546 24.94 -1.87 16.89
CA PRO A 546 25.75 -0.69 16.63
C PRO A 546 26.92 -0.94 15.68
N ASN A 547 27.18 0.00 14.76
CA ASN A 547 28.28 -0.03 13.78
C ASN A 547 28.29 -1.28 12.87
N GLN A 548 27.15 -1.93 12.67
CA GLN A 548 27.01 -3.12 11.84
C GLN A 548 26.25 -2.80 10.55
N ALA A 549 26.62 -3.49 9.48
CA ALA A 549 25.89 -3.44 8.23
C ALA A 549 24.61 -4.27 8.34
N PHE A 550 23.55 -3.82 7.69
CA PHE A 550 22.28 -4.52 7.57
C PHE A 550 21.63 -4.20 6.24
N SER A 551 20.84 -5.12 5.71
CA SER A 551 20.18 -4.98 4.42
C SER A 551 18.68 -4.81 4.58
N ILE A 552 18.09 -3.97 3.72
CA ILE A 552 16.65 -3.82 3.53
C ILE A 552 16.33 -4.09 2.08
N ALA A 553 15.51 -5.10 1.85
CA ALA A 553 15.00 -5.48 0.54
C ALA A 553 13.53 -5.06 0.41
N VAL A 554 13.14 -4.59 -0.76
CA VAL A 554 11.73 -4.43 -1.17
C VAL A 554 11.52 -5.23 -2.44
N THR A 555 10.70 -6.28 -2.33
CA THR A 555 10.21 -7.06 -3.46
C THR A 555 8.92 -6.44 -3.95
N TYR A 556 8.89 -6.01 -5.21
CA TYR A 556 7.75 -5.40 -5.87
C TYR A 556 7.09 -6.42 -6.80
N GLN A 557 5.77 -6.36 -6.95
CA GLN A 557 5.03 -7.14 -7.93
C GLN A 557 3.86 -6.34 -8.51
N ASN A 558 3.66 -6.44 -9.82
CA ASN A 558 2.53 -5.82 -10.52
C ASN A 558 2.12 -6.69 -11.71
N ASP A 559 0.84 -6.64 -12.12
CA ASP A 559 0.36 -7.49 -13.21
C ASP A 559 0.44 -6.81 -14.60
N GLU A 560 0.78 -5.51 -14.66
CA GLU A 560 0.74 -4.68 -15.87
C GLU A 560 2.14 -4.22 -16.33
N THR A 561 3.07 -3.95 -15.42
CA THR A 561 4.44 -3.50 -15.71
C THR A 561 5.50 -4.37 -15.05
N ILE A 562 6.65 -4.49 -15.72
CA ILE A 562 7.85 -5.15 -15.22
C ILE A 562 8.87 -4.17 -14.62
N PHE A 563 8.76 -2.87 -14.94
CA PHE A 563 9.67 -1.83 -14.46
C PHE A 563 9.23 -1.38 -13.06
N LEU A 564 9.79 -2.00 -12.02
CA LEU A 564 9.26 -1.93 -10.66
C LEU A 564 10.26 -1.42 -9.62
N VAL A 565 11.56 -1.64 -9.81
CA VAL A 565 12.57 -1.21 -8.83
C VAL A 565 12.96 0.23 -9.10
N PRO A 566 12.72 1.17 -8.17
CA PRO A 566 13.12 2.56 -8.36
C PRO A 566 14.63 2.69 -8.32
N LEU A 567 15.23 3.32 -9.34
CA LEU A 567 16.65 3.61 -9.38
C LEU A 567 16.91 5.12 -9.49
N GLU A 568 17.86 5.60 -8.69
CA GLU A 568 18.63 6.78 -9.03
C GLU A 568 19.87 6.32 -9.81
N SER A 569 20.01 6.77 -11.05
CA SER A 569 21.12 6.37 -11.91
C SER A 569 21.26 7.34 -13.08
N PRO A 570 22.48 7.54 -13.64
CA PRO A 570 22.67 8.35 -14.83
C PRO A 570 21.75 7.89 -15.97
N TYR A 571 20.92 8.81 -16.45
CA TYR A 571 19.96 8.55 -17.52
C TYR A 571 20.20 9.56 -18.65
N PRO A 572 20.01 9.19 -19.93
CA PRO A 572 20.15 10.13 -21.04
C PRO A 572 19.39 11.43 -20.79
N ASP A 573 20.02 12.55 -21.15
CA ASP A 573 19.46 13.90 -21.03
C ASP A 573 19.18 14.39 -19.60
N ILE A 574 19.69 13.68 -18.58
CA ILE A 574 19.63 14.08 -17.18
C ILE A 574 21.03 14.50 -16.69
N GLU A 575 21.28 15.81 -16.57
CA GLU A 575 22.53 16.37 -16.01
C GLU A 575 22.48 16.46 -14.47
N TYR A 576 22.44 15.32 -13.77
CA TYR A 576 22.57 15.30 -12.30
C TYR A 576 23.94 14.83 -11.86
N THR A 577 24.42 15.35 -10.73
CA THR A 577 25.57 14.80 -10.00
C THR A 577 25.13 13.58 -9.22
N ILE A 578 24.78 12.50 -9.95
CA ILE A 578 24.43 11.22 -9.35
C ILE A 578 25.72 10.51 -8.94
N THR A 579 25.70 9.94 -7.74
CA THR A 579 26.81 9.16 -7.18
C THR A 579 26.28 7.87 -6.61
N GLY A 580 27.01 6.78 -6.77
CA GLY A 580 26.70 5.51 -6.12
C GLY A 580 27.97 4.68 -5.98
N ASN A 581 28.08 3.92 -4.90
CA ASN A 581 29.23 3.07 -4.65
C ASN A 581 28.86 1.59 -4.84
N LEU A 582 29.86 0.80 -5.20
CA LEU A 582 29.75 -0.66 -5.13
C LEU A 582 29.42 -1.09 -3.70
N ASN A 583 28.63 -2.14 -3.60
CA ASN A 583 28.14 -2.82 -2.41
C ASN A 583 27.10 -2.05 -1.58
N GLU A 584 26.50 -1.00 -2.12
CA GLU A 584 25.42 -0.25 -1.46
C GLU A 584 24.04 -0.71 -1.90
N SER A 585 23.88 -0.99 -3.20
CA SER A 585 22.57 -1.18 -3.84
C SER A 585 22.57 -2.42 -4.74
N TYR A 586 21.51 -3.21 -4.68
CA TYR A 586 21.40 -4.49 -5.39
C TYR A 586 20.01 -4.70 -5.99
N ILE A 587 19.93 -5.54 -7.01
CA ILE A 587 18.68 -5.94 -7.67
C ILE A 587 18.66 -7.46 -7.92
N SER A 588 17.47 -8.07 -7.90
CA SER A 588 17.30 -9.50 -8.20
C SER A 588 15.89 -9.83 -8.72
N PRO A 589 15.74 -10.72 -9.72
CA PRO A 589 14.43 -11.22 -10.15
C PRO A 589 13.87 -12.30 -9.20
N ASP A 590 14.75 -13.05 -8.52
CA ASP A 590 14.42 -14.03 -7.48
C ASP A 590 15.70 -14.24 -6.63
N PRO A 591 15.78 -13.65 -5.43
CA PRO A 591 17.01 -13.69 -4.63
C PRO A 591 17.35 -15.09 -4.09
N ASP A 592 16.37 -16.00 -4.00
CA ASP A 592 16.60 -17.36 -3.52
C ASP A 592 17.24 -18.23 -4.60
N TYR A 593 16.92 -17.98 -5.87
CA TYR A 593 17.44 -18.75 -7.00
C TYR A 593 18.68 -18.10 -7.65
N TYR A 594 18.66 -16.77 -7.86
CA TYR A 594 19.70 -16.05 -8.59
C TYR A 594 20.67 -15.28 -7.69
N GLY A 595 20.33 -15.07 -6.41
CA GLY A 595 21.07 -14.14 -5.55
C GLY A 595 20.90 -12.68 -5.98
N PHE A 596 21.72 -11.80 -5.43
CA PHE A 596 21.70 -10.35 -5.70
C PHE A 596 22.80 -9.91 -6.67
N THR A 597 22.44 -9.08 -7.65
CA THR A 597 23.38 -8.37 -8.53
C THR A 597 23.60 -6.96 -7.99
N ASP A 598 24.86 -6.53 -7.88
CA ASP A 598 25.19 -5.15 -7.51
C ASP A 598 24.88 -4.21 -8.67
N ILE A 599 24.00 -3.23 -8.46
CA ILE A 599 23.58 -2.34 -9.54
C ILE A 599 24.72 -1.43 -10.00
N GLY A 600 25.70 -1.14 -9.15
CA GLY A 600 26.87 -0.34 -9.49
C GLY A 600 27.82 -1.03 -10.46
N GLU A 601 27.79 -2.37 -10.54
CA GLU A 601 28.55 -3.15 -11.54
C GLU A 601 27.88 -3.14 -12.92
N GLU A 602 26.54 -3.06 -12.96
CA GLU A 602 25.75 -3.01 -14.20
C GLU A 602 25.64 -1.57 -14.74
N ARG A 603 25.48 -0.60 -13.84
CA ARG A 603 25.37 0.82 -14.15
C ARG A 603 26.10 1.64 -13.09
N GLU A 604 27.25 2.20 -13.45
CA GLU A 604 28.02 3.07 -12.57
C GLU A 604 27.15 4.20 -11.99
N ASN A 605 27.42 4.57 -10.73
CA ASN A 605 26.68 5.59 -9.99
C ASN A 605 25.18 5.31 -9.84
N SER A 606 24.79 4.07 -9.59
CA SER A 606 23.37 3.72 -9.44
C SER A 606 23.03 3.29 -8.02
N ASN A 607 21.84 3.68 -7.55
CA ASN A 607 21.31 3.28 -6.26
C ASN A 607 19.83 2.95 -6.34
N VAL A 608 19.38 2.00 -5.51
CA VAL A 608 17.95 1.74 -5.37
C VAL A 608 17.32 2.81 -4.48
N GLY A 609 16.15 3.33 -4.90
CA GLY A 609 15.34 4.28 -4.15
C GLY A 609 14.64 3.66 -2.93
N ILE A 610 15.42 3.17 -1.97
CA ILE A 610 14.95 2.70 -0.67
C ILE A 610 15.56 3.59 0.41
N ARG A 611 14.70 4.12 1.28
CA ARG A 611 15.05 4.98 2.39
C ARG A 611 14.64 4.32 3.70
N ILE A 612 15.34 4.61 4.78
CA ILE A 612 14.93 4.17 6.12
C ILE A 612 14.99 5.29 7.14
N ILE A 613 14.08 5.23 8.11
CA ILE A 613 14.07 6.11 9.27
C ILE A 613 14.34 5.28 10.51
N THR A 614 15.30 5.73 11.31
CA THR A 614 15.60 5.17 12.61
C THR A 614 15.33 6.18 13.72
N GLU A 615 15.10 5.68 14.93
CA GLU A 615 14.96 6.48 16.15
C GLU A 615 15.95 6.01 17.21
N PHE A 616 16.62 6.97 17.85
CA PHE A 616 17.43 6.74 19.04
C PHE A 616 16.55 6.75 20.30
N LYS A 617 16.67 5.72 21.13
CA LYS A 617 15.90 5.54 22.37
C LYS A 617 16.79 5.18 23.56
#